data_AF-A0A235BQH9-F1
#
_entry.id   AF-A0A235BQH9-F1
#
_cell.length_a   1.000
_cell.length_b   1.000
_cell.length_c   1.000
_cell.angle_alpha   90.00
_cell.angle_beta   90.00
_cell.angle_gamma   90.00
#
_symmetry.space_group_name_H-M   'P 1'
#
loop_
_entity.id
_entity.type
_entity.pdbx_description
1 polymer ?
#
loop_
_entity_poly.entity_id
_entity_poly.type
_entity_poly.pdbx_seq_one_letter_code
_entity_poly.pdbx_strand_id
1 'polypeptide(L)'
;MWYEPVSQFGFKQLPHIIDADKLRPASPVRARTWTKPSAWQTRAEAFGKHLAERIASSPGNVPQMTDMLMKQPDYLGMQRQNTLGTAFVGILAHILKKFGSELVSYKTEVEATTVFPGIAFPGRSTTPRIDLLASQNDLPRAIISAKWSVRHDRLSDITNECPVYKAAYQRIYRQQQHESLLYYVATNEYDPARLNKMLDDRCVDGVVHVHKPAVVEVCGLDKRLTRLIDLSDFVKATSSW
;
A
#
# COMPACT_ATOMS: atom_id res chain seq x y z
N MET A 1 10.50 -1.77 3.33
CA MET A 1 11.18 -2.41 2.18
C MET A 1 12.43 -3.12 2.66
N TRP A 2 12.72 -4.31 2.13
CA TRP A 2 13.92 -5.09 2.42
C TRP A 2 14.43 -5.75 1.13
N TYR A 3 15.56 -6.46 1.21
CA TYR A 3 16.17 -7.16 0.07
C TYR A 3 16.11 -8.67 0.27
N GLU A 4 15.75 -9.39 -0.79
CA GLU A 4 15.77 -10.86 -0.85
C GLU A 4 17.15 -11.35 -1.31
N PRO A 5 17.76 -12.35 -0.64
CA PRO A 5 18.94 -13.03 -1.15
C PRO A 5 18.56 -13.91 -2.34
N VAL A 6 19.27 -13.75 -3.46
CA VAL A 6 18.96 -14.44 -4.73
C VAL A 6 20.10 -15.37 -5.15
N SER A 7 21.34 -14.89 -5.13
CA SER A 7 22.56 -15.63 -5.52
C SER A 7 22.47 -16.38 -6.85
N GLN A 8 21.84 -15.78 -7.86
CA GLN A 8 21.64 -16.37 -9.20
C GLN A 8 21.74 -15.29 -10.28
N PHE A 9 22.22 -15.68 -11.47
CA PHE A 9 22.35 -14.82 -12.66
C PHE A 9 23.05 -13.47 -12.39
N GLY A 10 24.07 -13.47 -11.52
CA GLY A 10 24.82 -12.27 -11.15
C GLY A 10 24.15 -11.42 -10.06
N PHE A 11 22.93 -11.74 -9.63
CA PHE A 11 22.27 -11.06 -8.52
C PHE A 11 22.65 -11.69 -7.19
N LYS A 12 23.28 -10.92 -6.30
CA LYS A 12 23.47 -11.32 -4.89
C LYS A 12 22.16 -11.22 -4.12
N GLN A 13 21.49 -10.08 -4.26
CA GLN A 13 20.23 -9.76 -3.61
C GLN A 13 19.43 -8.79 -4.49
N LEU A 14 18.10 -8.77 -4.32
CA LEU A 14 17.19 -7.89 -5.06
C LEU A 14 16.16 -7.27 -4.12
N PRO A 15 15.66 -6.05 -4.38
CA PRO A 15 14.57 -5.47 -3.60
C PRO A 15 13.34 -6.39 -3.58
N HIS A 16 12.75 -6.58 -2.39
CA HIS A 16 11.50 -7.32 -2.24
C HIS A 16 10.32 -6.44 -2.68
N ILE A 17 10.07 -6.40 -3.99
CA ILE A 17 8.90 -5.72 -4.58
C ILE A 17 7.78 -6.71 -4.96
N ILE A 18 8.04 -8.01 -4.90
CA ILE A 18 7.10 -9.07 -5.27
C ILE A 18 7.40 -10.30 -4.41
N ASP A 19 6.46 -11.26 -4.37
CA ASP A 19 6.63 -12.53 -3.66
C ASP A 19 7.99 -13.19 -3.96
N ALA A 20 8.65 -13.70 -2.92
CA ALA A 20 10.02 -14.19 -3.00
C ALA A 20 10.20 -15.30 -4.05
N ASP A 21 9.18 -16.12 -4.29
CA ASP A 21 9.22 -17.21 -5.28
C ASP A 21 9.30 -16.72 -6.74
N LYS A 22 9.06 -15.42 -6.98
CA LYS A 22 9.28 -14.74 -8.27
C LYS A 22 10.71 -14.20 -8.42
N LEU A 23 11.42 -14.01 -7.32
CA LEU A 23 12.79 -13.49 -7.27
C LEU A 23 13.84 -14.59 -7.12
N ARG A 24 13.47 -15.71 -6.51
CA ARG A 24 14.32 -16.90 -6.36
C ARG A 24 13.48 -18.18 -6.46
N PRO A 25 14.04 -19.28 -6.96
CA PRO A 25 13.30 -20.53 -7.11
C PRO A 25 12.89 -21.10 -5.75
N ALA A 26 11.63 -21.51 -5.64
CA ALA A 26 11.09 -22.11 -4.41
C ALA A 26 11.64 -23.51 -4.10
N SER A 27 12.33 -24.16 -5.04
CA SER A 27 12.93 -25.48 -4.85
C SER A 27 14.15 -25.70 -5.77
N PRO A 28 15.06 -26.64 -5.43
CA PRO A 28 16.17 -27.01 -6.30
C PRO A 28 15.73 -27.49 -7.68
N VAL A 29 14.57 -28.15 -7.78
CA VAL A 29 14.00 -28.62 -9.05
C VAL A 29 13.61 -27.44 -9.93
N ARG A 30 12.91 -26.43 -9.37
CA ARG A 30 12.61 -25.18 -10.10
C ARG A 30 13.87 -24.39 -10.44
N ALA A 31 14.91 -24.45 -9.60
CA ALA A 31 16.17 -23.75 -9.89
C ALA A 31 16.81 -24.25 -11.19
N ARG A 32 16.72 -25.55 -11.48
CA ARG A 32 17.28 -26.16 -12.71
C ARG A 32 16.56 -25.72 -13.99
N THR A 33 15.30 -25.28 -13.90
CA THR A 33 14.54 -24.82 -15.08
C THR A 33 14.76 -23.34 -15.39
N TRP A 34 15.40 -22.60 -14.48
CA TRP A 34 15.76 -21.21 -14.70
C TRP A 34 17.09 -21.16 -15.46
N THR A 35 17.04 -20.73 -16.72
CA THR A 35 18.23 -20.58 -17.58
C THR A 35 18.66 -19.13 -17.78
N LYS A 36 17.81 -18.18 -17.37
CA LYS A 36 18.03 -16.74 -17.48
C LYS A 36 17.28 -15.98 -16.37
N PRO A 37 17.64 -14.71 -16.10
CA PRO A 37 16.86 -13.84 -15.21
C PRO A 37 15.36 -13.85 -15.51
N SER A 38 14.55 -13.95 -14.47
CA SER A 38 13.10 -13.77 -14.58
C SER A 38 12.76 -12.30 -14.89
N ALA A 39 11.57 -12.05 -15.45
CA ALA A 39 11.09 -10.69 -15.66
C ALA A 39 11.03 -9.90 -14.33
N TRP A 40 10.67 -10.57 -13.23
CA TRP A 40 10.63 -9.95 -11.90
C TRP A 40 12.01 -9.67 -11.31
N GLN A 41 13.01 -10.51 -11.60
CA GLN A 41 14.39 -10.21 -11.21
C GLN A 41 14.89 -8.96 -11.93
N THR A 42 14.62 -8.85 -13.23
CA THR A 42 14.99 -7.67 -14.05
C THR A 42 14.30 -6.40 -13.55
N ARG A 43 13.00 -6.48 -13.22
CA ARG A 43 12.25 -5.35 -12.63
C ARG A 43 12.78 -4.94 -11.27
N ALA A 44 13.07 -5.90 -10.40
CA ALA A 44 13.62 -5.62 -9.07
C ALA A 44 15.00 -4.98 -9.16
N GLU A 45 15.84 -5.40 -10.12
CA GLU A 45 17.12 -4.74 -10.39
C GLU A 45 16.91 -3.28 -10.85
N ALA A 46 16.03 -3.05 -11.83
CA ALA A 46 15.71 -1.71 -12.32
C ALA A 46 15.19 -0.80 -11.20
N PHE A 47 14.29 -1.32 -10.36
CA PHE A 47 13.80 -0.61 -9.19
C PHE A 47 14.90 -0.31 -8.17
N GLY A 48 15.82 -1.25 -7.94
CA GLY A 48 16.98 -1.03 -7.06
C GLY A 48 17.89 0.09 -7.56
N LYS A 49 18.13 0.18 -8.87
CA LYS A 49 18.89 1.28 -9.50
C LYS A 49 18.18 2.62 -9.34
N HIS A 50 16.90 2.66 -9.69
CA HIS A 50 16.05 3.85 -9.54
C HIS A 50 16.02 4.35 -8.08
N LEU A 51 15.86 3.45 -7.12
CA LEU A 51 15.86 3.80 -5.71
C LEU A 51 17.20 4.38 -5.26
N ALA A 52 18.31 3.78 -5.68
CA ALA A 52 19.66 4.25 -5.37
C ALA A 52 19.88 5.69 -5.86
N GLU A 53 19.48 5.98 -7.09
CA GLU A 53 19.55 7.32 -7.68
C GLU A 53 18.73 8.33 -6.85
N ARG A 54 17.51 7.96 -6.43
CA ARG A 54 16.63 8.86 -5.67
C ARG A 54 17.12 9.17 -4.26
N ILE A 55 17.94 8.31 -3.67
CA ILE A 55 18.55 8.55 -2.35
C ILE A 55 20.02 8.98 -2.45
N ALA A 56 20.49 9.37 -3.64
CA ALA A 56 21.87 9.77 -3.92
C ALA A 56 22.91 8.74 -3.41
N SER A 57 22.65 7.46 -3.65
CA SER A 57 23.49 6.34 -3.21
C SER A 57 23.78 5.38 -4.36
N SER A 58 24.63 4.38 -4.11
CA SER A 58 24.89 3.30 -5.07
C SER A 58 23.93 2.13 -4.85
N PRO A 59 23.55 1.36 -5.89
CA PRO A 59 22.66 0.21 -5.73
C PRO A 59 23.15 -0.81 -4.69
N GLY A 60 24.47 -0.96 -4.54
CA GLY A 60 25.08 -1.85 -3.56
C GLY A 60 24.97 -1.38 -2.10
N ASN A 61 24.68 -0.11 -1.87
CA ASN A 61 24.57 0.53 -0.55
C ASN A 61 23.12 0.64 -0.05
N VAL A 62 22.13 0.55 -0.94
CA VAL A 62 20.71 0.64 -0.56
C VAL A 62 20.29 -0.45 0.44
N PRO A 63 20.70 -1.74 0.32
CA PRO A 63 20.34 -2.79 1.28
C PRO A 63 20.73 -2.48 2.73
N GLN A 64 21.82 -1.73 2.92
CA GLN A 64 22.37 -1.33 4.22
C GLN A 64 21.53 -0.20 4.84
N MET A 65 20.91 0.62 4.00
CA MET A 65 20.04 1.74 4.39
C MET A 65 18.56 1.32 4.57
N THR A 66 18.18 0.15 4.08
CA THR A 66 16.83 -0.40 4.24
C THR A 66 16.72 -1.40 5.39
N ASP A 67 15.50 -1.60 5.89
CA ASP A 67 15.15 -2.57 6.94
C ASP A 67 15.97 -2.40 8.24
N MET A 68 16.51 -1.20 8.51
CA MET A 68 17.38 -0.96 9.68
C MET A 68 16.69 -1.25 11.01
N LEU A 69 15.41 -0.88 11.14
CA LEU A 69 14.62 -1.17 12.33
C LEU A 69 14.53 -2.67 12.62
N MET A 70 14.26 -3.47 11.59
CA MET A 70 14.12 -4.93 11.72
C MET A 70 15.45 -5.63 12.01
N LYS A 71 16.59 -4.93 11.89
CA LYS A 71 17.92 -5.43 12.25
C LYS A 71 18.27 -5.19 13.73
N GLN A 72 17.45 -4.45 14.47
CA GLN A 72 17.67 -4.20 15.90
C GLN A 72 17.29 -5.42 16.75
N PRO A 73 17.95 -5.65 17.91
CA PRO A 73 17.67 -6.79 18.78
C PRO A 73 16.20 -6.93 19.17
N ASP A 74 15.53 -5.82 19.47
CA ASP A 74 14.12 -5.81 19.93
C ASP A 74 13.12 -6.26 18.86
N TYR A 75 13.54 -6.25 17.58
CA TYR A 75 12.70 -6.64 16.45
C TYR A 75 13.06 -8.04 15.90
N LEU A 76 14.01 -8.74 16.52
CA LEU A 76 14.37 -10.11 16.15
C LEU A 76 13.19 -11.06 16.38
N GLY A 77 12.86 -11.87 15.38
CA GLY A 77 11.74 -12.82 15.44
C GLY A 77 10.35 -12.20 15.28
N MET A 78 10.22 -10.88 15.25
CA MET A 78 8.95 -10.22 14.97
C MET A 78 8.50 -10.44 13.52
N GLN A 79 7.19 -10.60 13.31
CA GLN A 79 6.62 -10.66 11.98
C GLN A 79 6.72 -9.29 11.30
N ARG A 80 7.73 -9.13 10.43
CA ARG A 80 8.01 -7.90 9.66
C ARG A 80 6.77 -7.23 9.07
N GLN A 81 5.86 -8.03 8.52
CA GLN A 81 4.66 -7.51 7.84
C GLN A 81 3.73 -6.74 8.76
N ASN A 82 3.61 -7.11 10.04
CA ASN A 82 2.75 -6.41 10.98
C ASN A 82 3.35 -5.03 11.30
N THR A 83 4.65 -4.98 11.58
CA THR A 83 5.41 -3.75 11.82
C THR A 83 5.33 -2.79 10.63
N LEU A 84 5.53 -3.31 9.41
CA LEU A 84 5.42 -2.51 8.18
C LEU A 84 4.00 -1.98 7.96
N GLY A 85 2.97 -2.79 8.23
CA GLY A 85 1.58 -2.36 8.13
C GLY A 85 1.27 -1.17 9.04
N THR A 86 1.56 -1.30 10.35
CA THR A 86 1.32 -0.23 11.33
C THR A 86 2.15 1.02 11.03
N ALA A 87 3.44 0.86 10.71
CA ALA A 87 4.30 2.01 10.38
C ALA A 87 3.82 2.74 9.12
N PHE A 88 3.30 2.01 8.12
CA PHE A 88 2.82 2.60 6.89
C PHE A 88 1.61 3.53 7.10
N VAL A 89 0.65 3.11 7.94
CA VAL A 89 -0.49 3.95 8.35
C VAL A 89 0.00 5.26 8.96
N GLY A 90 0.94 5.18 9.90
CA GLY A 90 1.51 6.35 10.57
C GLY A 90 2.27 7.29 9.62
N ILE A 91 3.05 6.74 8.68
CA ILE A 91 3.78 7.52 7.68
C ILE A 91 2.81 8.25 6.74
N LEU A 92 1.77 7.58 6.25
CA LEU A 92 0.75 8.23 5.41
C LEU A 92 0.06 9.37 6.15
N ALA A 93 -0.34 9.14 7.40
CA ALA A 93 -0.93 10.19 8.24
C ALA A 93 0.01 11.38 8.42
N HIS A 94 1.31 11.13 8.64
CA HIS A 94 2.31 12.19 8.77
C HIS A 94 2.47 12.99 7.47
N ILE A 95 2.56 12.31 6.33
CA ILE A 95 2.66 12.95 5.01
C ILE A 95 1.43 13.84 4.74
N LEU A 96 0.23 13.30 4.97
CA LEU A 96 -1.01 14.03 4.72
C LEU A 96 -1.18 15.23 5.66
N LYS A 97 -0.82 15.10 6.94
CA LYS A 97 -0.82 16.24 7.88
C LYS A 97 0.19 17.33 7.51
N LYS A 98 1.33 16.94 6.94
CA LYS A 98 2.43 17.86 6.64
C LYS A 98 2.27 18.55 5.28
N PHE A 99 1.69 17.87 4.31
CA PHE A 99 1.68 18.32 2.91
C PHE A 99 0.29 18.37 2.28
N GLY A 100 -0.73 17.80 2.94
CA GLY A 100 -2.12 17.86 2.50
C GLY A 100 -2.82 19.14 2.95
N SER A 101 -4.13 19.20 2.72
CA SER A 101 -4.97 20.34 3.07
C SER A 101 -5.03 20.57 4.59
N GLU A 102 -4.81 21.81 5.02
CA GLU A 102 -4.91 22.23 6.43
C GLU A 102 -6.36 22.17 6.96
N LEU A 103 -7.34 22.16 6.06
CA LEU A 103 -8.76 22.04 6.40
C LEU A 103 -9.18 20.60 6.73
N VAL A 104 -8.29 19.63 6.47
CA VAL A 104 -8.57 18.21 6.68
C VAL A 104 -7.76 17.71 7.86
N SER A 105 -8.47 17.15 8.84
CA SER A 105 -7.87 16.43 9.95
C SER A 105 -7.69 14.95 9.62
N TYR A 106 -6.57 14.36 10.07
CA TYR A 106 -6.24 12.96 9.81
C TYR A 106 -6.05 12.19 11.12
N LYS A 107 -6.86 11.15 11.35
CA LYS A 107 -6.82 10.29 12.54
C LYS A 107 -6.56 8.85 12.13
N THR A 108 -5.59 8.19 12.77
CA THR A 108 -5.23 6.79 12.51
C THR A 108 -5.95 5.85 13.47
N GLU A 109 -6.17 4.60 13.07
CA GLU A 109 -6.65 3.51 13.96
C GLU A 109 -7.98 3.86 14.66
N VAL A 110 -8.89 4.52 13.95
CA VAL A 110 -10.16 4.99 14.51
C VAL A 110 -11.14 3.83 14.61
N GLU A 111 -11.78 3.64 15.76
CA GLU A 111 -12.82 2.63 15.91
C GLU A 111 -14.04 2.98 15.06
N ALA A 112 -14.39 2.13 14.11
CA ALA A 112 -15.40 2.44 13.11
C ALA A 112 -16.79 2.68 13.73
N THR A 113 -17.09 2.05 14.86
CA THR A 113 -18.35 2.23 15.61
C THR A 113 -18.50 3.62 16.22
N THR A 114 -17.39 4.33 16.47
CA THR A 114 -17.41 5.71 16.97
C THR A 114 -17.76 6.73 15.88
N VAL A 115 -17.41 6.41 14.63
CA VAL A 115 -17.72 7.21 13.44
C VAL A 115 -19.07 6.81 12.86
N PHE A 116 -19.37 5.52 12.85
CA PHE A 116 -20.57 4.94 12.28
C PHE A 116 -21.26 4.02 13.29
N PRO A 117 -22.09 4.56 14.21
CA PRO A 117 -22.78 3.75 15.20
C PRO A 117 -23.61 2.62 14.58
N GLY A 118 -23.41 1.40 15.08
CA GLY A 118 -24.08 0.17 14.59
C GLY A 118 -23.53 -0.39 13.28
N ILE A 119 -22.36 0.08 12.80
CA ILE A 119 -21.70 -0.53 11.65
C ILE A 119 -21.33 -1.99 11.95
N ALA A 120 -21.58 -2.88 10.99
CA ALA A 120 -21.24 -4.30 11.07
C ALA A 120 -20.58 -4.72 9.76
N PHE A 121 -19.47 -5.45 9.85
CA PHE A 121 -18.77 -5.98 8.68
C PHE A 121 -19.12 -7.46 8.49
N PRO A 122 -19.33 -7.91 7.24
CA PRO A 122 -19.45 -9.33 6.95
C PRO A 122 -18.08 -9.99 7.20
N GLY A 123 -17.93 -10.75 8.29
CA GLY A 123 -16.70 -11.47 8.60
C GLY A 123 -16.33 -11.52 10.08
N ARG A 124 -15.03 -11.59 10.36
CA ARG A 124 -14.46 -11.94 11.69
C ARG A 124 -14.15 -10.74 12.60
N SER A 125 -14.27 -9.51 12.12
CA SER A 125 -13.91 -8.34 12.92
C SER A 125 -15.09 -7.89 13.79
N THR A 126 -14.98 -8.10 15.08
CA THR A 126 -15.95 -7.62 16.08
C THR A 126 -15.71 -6.15 16.45
N THR A 127 -14.52 -5.64 16.18
CA THR A 127 -14.10 -4.26 16.45
C THR A 127 -13.43 -3.66 15.20
N PRO A 128 -14.21 -3.37 14.14
CA PRO A 128 -13.67 -2.80 12.92
C PRO A 128 -12.96 -1.47 13.19
N ARG A 129 -11.77 -1.31 12.62
CA ARG A 129 -10.98 -0.08 12.69
C ARG A 129 -10.77 0.50 11.29
N ILE A 130 -10.78 1.82 11.25
CA ILE A 130 -10.44 2.63 10.09
C ILE A 130 -8.95 2.93 10.20
N ASP A 131 -8.16 2.41 9.25
CA ASP A 131 -6.71 2.63 9.21
C ASP A 131 -6.39 4.14 9.28
N LEU A 132 -7.04 4.93 8.41
CA LEU A 132 -6.92 6.38 8.40
C LEU A 132 -8.24 7.06 8.00
N LEU A 133 -8.76 7.89 8.90
CA LEU A 133 -9.94 8.74 8.70
C LEU A 133 -9.49 10.17 8.38
N ALA A 134 -9.99 10.70 7.27
CA ALA A 134 -9.89 12.11 6.93
C ALA A 134 -11.24 12.80 7.19
N SER A 135 -11.21 13.89 7.94
CA SER A 135 -12.41 14.65 8.32
C SER A 135 -12.24 16.15 8.10
N GLN A 136 -13.27 16.81 7.61
CA GLN A 136 -13.35 18.26 7.45
C GLN A 136 -14.57 18.75 8.24
N ASN A 137 -14.41 19.79 9.07
CA ASN A 137 -15.46 20.29 9.97
C ASN A 137 -16.13 19.18 10.81
N ASP A 138 -15.32 18.26 11.34
CA ASP A 138 -15.75 17.06 12.09
C ASP A 138 -16.60 16.03 11.33
N LEU A 139 -16.85 16.24 10.03
CA LEU A 139 -17.54 15.27 9.17
C LEU A 139 -16.55 14.34 8.46
N PRO A 140 -16.83 13.02 8.39
CA PRO A 140 -16.03 12.09 7.60
C PRO A 140 -16.02 12.48 6.12
N ARG A 141 -14.84 12.66 5.54
CA ARG A 141 -14.68 13.03 4.13
C ARG A 141 -14.07 11.90 3.30
N ALA A 142 -13.04 11.26 3.83
CA ALA A 142 -12.45 10.09 3.20
C ALA A 142 -12.04 9.04 4.22
N ILE A 143 -12.11 7.78 3.82
CA ILE A 143 -11.45 6.66 4.47
C ILE A 143 -10.31 6.18 3.57
N ILE A 144 -9.15 5.95 4.16
CA ILE A 144 -7.98 5.44 3.46
C ILE A 144 -7.59 4.11 4.10
N SER A 145 -7.84 3.01 3.38
CA SER A 145 -7.37 1.68 3.76
C SER A 145 -5.91 1.52 3.32
N ALA A 146 -5.00 1.35 4.28
CA ALA A 146 -3.56 1.44 4.04
C ALA A 146 -2.92 0.05 4.16
N LYS A 147 -2.44 -0.50 3.04
CA LYS A 147 -1.88 -1.85 2.98
C LYS A 147 -0.51 -1.82 2.30
N TRP A 148 0.57 -2.01 3.07
CA TRP A 148 1.94 -2.00 2.53
C TRP A 148 2.11 -2.98 1.35
N SER A 149 1.65 -4.21 1.53
CA SER A 149 1.55 -5.23 0.48
C SER A 149 0.22 -5.95 0.65
N VAL A 150 -0.36 -6.45 -0.44
CA VAL A 150 -1.66 -7.11 -0.40
C VAL A 150 -1.47 -8.60 -0.64
N ARG A 151 -2.06 -9.44 0.21
CA ARG A 151 -2.11 -10.89 -0.06
C ARG A 151 -3.37 -11.21 -0.85
N HIS A 152 -3.30 -12.21 -1.72
CA HIS A 152 -4.44 -12.60 -2.54
C HIS A 152 -5.68 -12.94 -1.70
N ASP A 153 -5.50 -13.68 -0.60
CA ASP A 153 -6.55 -14.11 0.32
C ASP A 153 -7.13 -12.97 1.18
N ARG A 154 -6.51 -11.79 1.15
CA ARG A 154 -6.91 -10.61 1.94
C ARG A 154 -7.42 -9.44 1.08
N LEU A 155 -7.48 -9.62 -0.24
CA LEU A 155 -8.08 -8.63 -1.15
C LEU A 155 -9.56 -8.43 -0.87
N SER A 156 -10.28 -9.47 -0.44
CA SER A 156 -11.70 -9.38 -0.12
C SER A 156 -11.98 -8.44 1.05
N ASP A 157 -11.04 -8.30 1.99
CA ASP A 157 -11.22 -7.43 3.16
C ASP A 157 -11.39 -5.99 2.67
N ILE A 158 -10.53 -5.55 1.75
CA ILE A 158 -10.56 -4.21 1.15
C ILE A 158 -11.84 -3.99 0.34
N THR A 159 -12.21 -4.93 -0.53
CA THR A 159 -13.37 -4.79 -1.42
C THR A 159 -14.71 -4.89 -0.67
N ASN A 160 -14.73 -5.56 0.48
CA ASN A 160 -15.92 -5.67 1.33
C ASN A 160 -16.07 -4.47 2.27
N GLU A 161 -14.97 -3.82 2.67
CA GLU A 161 -15.00 -2.69 3.59
C GLU A 161 -15.66 -1.45 2.97
N CYS A 162 -15.28 -1.12 1.73
CA CYS A 162 -15.78 0.06 1.03
C CYS A 162 -17.31 0.21 1.00
N PRO A 163 -18.10 -0.78 0.52
CA PRO A 163 -19.55 -0.63 0.43
C PRO A 163 -20.20 -0.48 1.81
N VAL A 164 -19.66 -1.14 2.84
CA VAL A 164 -20.14 -1.05 4.22
C VAL A 164 -19.96 0.37 4.75
N TYR A 165 -18.78 0.96 4.57
CA TYR A 165 -18.51 2.33 5.00
C TYR A 165 -19.35 3.36 4.25
N LYS A 166 -19.44 3.28 2.92
CA LYS A 166 -20.24 4.22 2.12
C LYS A 166 -21.73 4.14 2.46
N ALA A 167 -22.28 2.94 2.65
CA ALA A 167 -23.66 2.76 3.08
C ALA A 167 -23.91 3.31 4.50
N ALA A 168 -22.98 3.06 5.44
CA ALA A 168 -23.09 3.60 6.79
C ALA A 168 -23.04 5.14 6.80
N TYR A 169 -22.18 5.75 5.97
CA TYR A 169 -22.12 7.19 5.80
C TYR A 169 -23.44 7.76 5.26
N GLN A 170 -23.99 7.17 4.20
CA GLN A 170 -25.27 7.60 3.63
C GLN A 170 -26.43 7.48 4.63
N ARG A 171 -26.38 6.51 5.54
CA ARG A 171 -27.40 6.37 6.59
C ARG A 171 -27.30 7.47 7.65
N ILE A 172 -26.09 7.89 8.03
CA ILE A 172 -25.85 8.75 9.19
C ILE A 172 -25.73 10.23 8.80
N TYR A 173 -25.00 10.53 7.72
CA TYR A 173 -24.54 11.88 7.41
C TYR A 173 -25.24 12.53 6.21
N ARG A 174 -26.15 11.81 5.52
CA ARG A 174 -26.82 12.31 4.29
C ARG A 174 -27.57 13.63 4.45
N GLN A 175 -28.05 13.95 5.64
CA GLN A 175 -28.73 15.23 5.90
C GLN A 175 -27.76 16.40 6.17
N GLN A 176 -26.51 16.10 6.52
CA GLN A 176 -25.49 17.10 6.87
C GLN A 176 -24.62 17.45 5.67
N GLN A 177 -24.40 16.50 4.75
CA GLN A 177 -23.54 16.70 3.58
C GLN A 177 -24.13 15.97 2.36
N HIS A 178 -24.23 16.68 1.24
CA HIS A 178 -24.72 16.13 -0.03
C HIS A 178 -23.70 15.26 -0.77
N GLU A 179 -22.43 15.39 -0.41
CA GLU A 179 -21.35 14.64 -1.04
C GLU A 179 -21.25 13.22 -0.48
N SER A 180 -20.71 12.30 -1.27
CA SER A 180 -20.44 10.94 -0.82
C SER A 180 -19.11 10.84 -0.09
N LEU A 181 -19.04 9.92 0.89
CA LEU A 181 -17.77 9.49 1.48
C LEU A 181 -16.83 8.95 0.41
N LEU A 182 -15.59 9.44 0.39
CA LEU A 182 -14.53 8.91 -0.45
C LEU A 182 -13.86 7.71 0.23
N TYR A 183 -13.44 6.72 -0.55
CA TYR A 183 -12.75 5.52 -0.10
C TYR A 183 -11.55 5.24 -1.00
N TYR A 184 -10.36 5.36 -0.43
CA TYR A 184 -9.10 5.13 -1.13
C TYR A 184 -8.36 3.92 -0.55
N VAL A 185 -7.56 3.27 -1.39
CA VAL A 185 -6.62 2.23 -0.97
C VAL A 185 -5.21 2.72 -1.21
N ALA A 186 -4.42 2.90 -0.16
CA ALA A 186 -3.01 3.29 -0.26
C ALA A 186 -2.11 2.06 -0.14
N THR A 187 -1.13 1.90 -1.04
CA THR A 187 -0.31 0.67 -1.10
C THR A 187 1.09 0.84 -1.70
N ASN A 188 1.98 -0.11 -1.39
CA ASN A 188 3.26 -0.36 -2.05
C ASN A 188 3.27 -1.73 -2.77
N GLU A 189 2.10 -2.22 -3.21
CA GLU A 189 1.95 -3.44 -4.00
C GLU A 189 2.43 -3.25 -5.46
N TYR A 190 3.15 -4.24 -6.01
CA TYR A 190 3.61 -4.22 -7.40
C TYR A 190 2.94 -5.30 -8.25
N ASP A 191 2.34 -6.33 -7.65
CA ASP A 191 1.68 -7.40 -8.39
C ASP A 191 0.51 -6.85 -9.24
N PRO A 192 0.57 -6.92 -10.57
CA PRO A 192 -0.46 -6.35 -11.43
C PRO A 192 -1.84 -6.99 -11.24
N ALA A 193 -1.92 -8.27 -10.89
CA ALA A 193 -3.21 -8.93 -10.69
C ALA A 193 -3.88 -8.41 -9.42
N ARG A 194 -3.12 -8.23 -8.34
CA ARG A 194 -3.63 -7.67 -7.08
C ARG A 194 -4.04 -6.21 -7.23
N LEU A 195 -3.20 -5.40 -7.89
CA LEU A 195 -3.51 -3.99 -8.18
C LEU A 195 -4.75 -3.84 -9.07
N ASN A 196 -4.85 -4.63 -10.14
CA ASN A 196 -6.02 -4.58 -11.03
C ASN A 196 -7.31 -4.94 -10.31
N LYS A 197 -7.29 -5.93 -9.40
CA LYS A 197 -8.48 -6.29 -8.63
C LYS A 197 -9.01 -5.11 -7.80
N MET A 198 -8.14 -4.30 -7.21
CA MET A 198 -8.53 -3.10 -6.48
C MET A 198 -8.97 -1.97 -7.41
N LEU A 199 -8.29 -1.79 -8.55
CA LEU A 199 -8.62 -0.76 -9.54
C LEU A 199 -9.94 -1.04 -10.30
N ASP A 200 -10.35 -2.31 -10.38
CA ASP A 200 -11.58 -2.73 -11.04
C ASP A 200 -12.79 -2.74 -10.07
N ASP A 201 -12.56 -2.52 -8.77
CA ASP A 201 -13.63 -2.34 -7.78
C ASP A 201 -14.23 -0.92 -7.90
N ARG A 202 -15.48 -0.85 -8.37
CA ARG A 202 -16.20 0.42 -8.57
C ARG A 202 -16.53 1.15 -7.27
N CYS A 203 -16.46 0.47 -6.13
CA CYS A 203 -16.67 1.14 -4.84
C CYS A 203 -15.46 2.01 -4.49
N VAL A 204 -14.24 1.57 -4.83
CA VAL A 204 -12.98 2.24 -4.50
C VAL A 204 -12.82 3.46 -5.41
N ASP A 205 -12.71 4.66 -4.83
CA ASP A 205 -12.58 5.92 -5.58
C ASP A 205 -11.18 6.12 -6.14
N GLY A 206 -10.18 5.43 -5.59
CA GLY A 206 -8.84 5.40 -6.14
C GLY A 206 -7.88 4.48 -5.40
N VAL A 207 -6.92 3.94 -6.16
CA VAL A 207 -5.79 3.19 -5.61
C VAL A 207 -4.55 4.06 -5.69
N VAL A 208 -4.03 4.44 -4.53
CA VAL A 208 -2.86 5.31 -4.36
C VAL A 208 -1.63 4.42 -4.20
N HIS A 209 -0.68 4.53 -5.12
CA HIS A 209 0.62 3.89 -4.98
C HIS A 209 1.61 4.86 -4.34
N VAL A 210 2.45 4.39 -3.42
CA VAL A 210 3.44 5.24 -2.72
C VAL A 210 4.41 5.95 -3.68
N HIS A 211 4.64 5.35 -4.85
CA HIS A 211 5.45 5.91 -5.93
C HIS A 211 5.04 5.27 -7.26
N LYS A 212 4.04 5.83 -7.95
CA LYS A 212 3.49 5.28 -9.19
C LYS A 212 4.54 5.10 -10.29
N PRO A 213 5.49 6.03 -10.52
CA PRO A 213 6.54 5.87 -11.54
C PRO A 213 7.36 4.59 -11.36
N ALA A 214 7.59 4.11 -10.12
CA ALA A 214 8.30 2.84 -9.92
C ALA A 214 7.56 1.63 -10.49
N VAL A 215 6.23 1.64 -10.48
CA VAL A 215 5.41 0.55 -11.00
C VAL A 215 5.29 0.65 -12.52
N VAL A 216 4.88 1.82 -13.01
CA VAL A 216 4.53 2.00 -14.42
C VAL A 216 5.78 2.14 -15.30
N GLU A 217 6.69 3.04 -14.93
CA GLU A 217 7.85 3.39 -15.76
C GLU A 217 9.02 2.44 -15.50
N VAL A 218 9.44 2.30 -14.24
CA VAL A 218 10.64 1.53 -13.89
C VAL A 218 10.42 0.03 -14.02
N CYS A 219 9.26 -0.47 -13.58
CA CYS A 219 8.92 -1.89 -13.71
C CYS A 219 8.24 -2.25 -15.05
N GLY A 220 7.93 -1.26 -15.88
CA GLY A 220 7.29 -1.46 -17.19
C GLY A 220 5.91 -2.13 -17.07
N LEU A 221 5.11 -1.73 -16.08
CA LEU A 221 3.76 -2.25 -15.85
C LEU A 221 2.69 -1.22 -16.29
N ASP A 222 2.89 -0.68 -17.48
CA ASP A 222 2.23 0.49 -18.09
C ASP A 222 0.80 0.28 -18.61
N LYS A 223 0.21 -0.89 -18.41
CA LYS A 223 -1.13 -1.22 -18.92
C LYS A 223 -2.22 -0.59 -18.04
N ARG A 224 -3.10 -1.42 -17.48
CA ARG A 224 -4.26 -1.00 -16.65
C ARG A 224 -3.87 -0.25 -15.37
N LEU A 225 -2.60 -0.27 -15.00
CA LEU A 225 -2.06 0.39 -13.79
C LEU A 225 -1.79 1.89 -14.00
N THR A 226 -1.99 2.44 -15.20
CA THR A 226 -1.95 3.90 -15.44
C THR A 226 -2.98 4.67 -14.63
N ARG A 227 -4.06 3.99 -14.20
CA ARG A 227 -5.11 4.54 -13.30
C ARG A 227 -4.67 4.67 -11.84
N LEU A 228 -3.51 4.15 -11.46
CA LEU A 228 -2.97 4.39 -10.12
C LEU A 228 -2.80 5.91 -9.91
N ILE A 229 -3.09 6.35 -8.70
CA ILE A 229 -2.82 7.71 -8.25
C ILE A 229 -1.43 7.70 -7.60
N ASP A 230 -0.55 8.61 -8.00
CA ASP A 230 0.71 8.79 -7.27
C ASP A 230 0.44 9.43 -5.91
N LEU A 231 1.17 9.03 -4.86
CA LEU A 231 0.99 9.61 -3.53
C LEU A 231 1.12 11.13 -3.53
N SER A 232 2.02 11.70 -4.34
CA SER A 232 2.17 13.16 -4.42
C SER A 232 0.92 13.84 -5.02
N ASP A 233 0.26 13.22 -5.99
CA ASP A 233 -0.97 13.75 -6.58
C ASP A 233 -2.16 13.52 -5.65
N PHE A 234 -2.18 12.41 -4.91
CA PHE A 234 -3.18 12.16 -3.88
C PHE A 234 -3.14 13.23 -2.78
N VAL A 235 -1.94 13.59 -2.32
CA VAL A 235 -1.74 14.68 -1.36
C VAL A 235 -2.32 16.00 -1.88
N LYS A 236 -2.04 16.37 -3.14
CA LYS A 236 -2.60 17.58 -3.75
C LYS A 236 -4.14 17.54 -3.81
N ALA A 237 -4.70 16.38 -4.16
CA ALA A 237 -6.14 16.19 -4.29
C ALA A 237 -6.91 16.43 -2.97
N THR A 238 -6.25 16.33 -1.81
CA THR A 238 -6.88 16.66 -0.52
C THR A 238 -7.32 18.11 -0.40
N SER A 239 -6.78 19.01 -1.24
CA SER A 239 -7.18 20.42 -1.27
C SER A 239 -8.57 20.64 -1.86
N SER A 240 -9.08 19.67 -2.61
CA SER A 240 -10.44 19.70 -3.17
C SER A 240 -11.43 18.85 -2.37
N TRP A 241 -11.03 18.39 -1.18
CA TRP A 241 -11.91 17.63 -0.30
C TRP A 241 -12.83 18.55 0.47
#